data_AF-A0A919Q579-F1
#
_entry.id   AF-A0A919Q579-F1
#
_cell.length_a   1.000
_cell.length_b   1.000
_cell.length_c   1.000
_cell.angle_alpha   90.00
_cell.angle_beta   90.00
_cell.angle_gamma   90.00
#
_symmetry.space_group_name_H-M   'P 1'
#
loop_
_entity.id
_entity.type
_entity.pdbx_description
1 polymer ?
#
loop_
_entity_poly.entity_id
_entity_poly.type
_entity_poly.pdbx_seq_one_letter_code
_entity_poly.pdbx_strand_id
1 'polypeptide(L)'
;MTLLQLPRTIAPPNTLSDLNELRLTVMAYGTCRGTTNPDAWFPDEPDWEDDSQEATEARGTHKQTARMLCGGCPVRAECLEAALAEEQLLPRSAIHGIRGARSAWERLKLRRSRQRSATRQTRKAA
;
A
#
# COMPACT_ATOMS: atom_id res chain seq x y z
N MET A 1 -9.76 22.04 18.18
CA MET A 1 -10.07 20.64 18.59
C MET A 1 -9.90 19.76 17.37
N THR A 2 -8.74 19.13 17.20
CA THR A 2 -8.45 18.26 16.04
C THR A 2 -8.87 16.85 16.41
N LEU A 3 -9.94 16.35 15.81
CA LEU A 3 -10.34 14.94 15.93
C LEU A 3 -9.23 14.08 15.33
N LEU A 4 -8.47 13.40 16.18
CA LEU A 4 -7.62 12.27 15.80
C LEU A 4 -8.53 11.18 15.23
N GLN A 5 -8.77 11.21 13.92
CA GLN A 5 -9.41 10.11 13.21
C GLN A 5 -8.52 8.88 13.37
N LEU A 6 -8.97 7.92 14.18
CA LEU A 6 -8.39 6.59 14.24
C LEU A 6 -8.25 6.06 12.81
N PRO A 7 -7.16 5.35 12.46
CA PRO A 7 -7.03 4.78 11.14
C PRO A 7 -8.22 3.84 10.90
N ARG A 8 -9.08 4.20 9.95
CA ARG A 8 -10.19 3.35 9.54
C ARG A 8 -9.58 2.03 9.03
N THR A 9 -9.91 0.93 9.69
CA THR A 9 -9.64 -0.40 9.17
C THR A 9 -10.71 -0.69 8.14
N ILE A 10 -10.31 -0.94 6.90
CA ILE A 10 -11.20 -1.24 5.78
C ILE A 10 -11.07 -2.72 5.44
N ALA A 11 -12.20 -3.39 5.22
CA ALA A 11 -12.18 -4.77 4.78
C ALA A 11 -11.62 -4.88 3.35
N PRO A 12 -10.92 -5.97 3.00
CA PRO A 12 -10.52 -6.20 1.62
C PRO A 12 -11.75 -6.21 0.69
N PRO A 13 -11.66 -5.66 -0.53
CA PRO A 13 -12.75 -5.74 -1.50
C PRO A 13 -13.00 -7.21 -1.88
N ASN A 14 -14.27 -7.62 -1.92
CA ASN A 14 -14.67 -8.99 -2.27
C ASN A 14 -15.20 -9.08 -3.71
N THR A 15 -15.57 -7.95 -4.31
CA THR A 15 -16.06 -7.86 -5.69
C THR A 15 -15.30 -6.82 -6.52
N LEU A 16 -15.46 -6.89 -7.85
CA LEU A 16 -14.95 -5.85 -8.75
C LEU A 16 -15.63 -4.48 -8.50
N SER A 17 -16.89 -4.47 -8.06
CA SER A 17 -17.60 -3.24 -7.70
C SER A 17 -16.97 -2.58 -6.49
N ASP A 18 -16.69 -3.35 -5.43
CA ASP A 18 -16.02 -2.87 -4.22
C ASP A 18 -14.65 -2.26 -4.56
N LEU A 19 -13.88 -2.94 -5.43
CA LEU A 19 -12.60 -2.42 -5.89
C LEU A 19 -12.76 -1.10 -6.66
N ASN A 20 -13.76 -1.00 -7.53
CA ASN A 20 -14.02 0.22 -8.29
C ASN A 20 -14.41 1.39 -7.37
N GLU A 21 -15.21 1.13 -6.32
CA GLU A 21 -15.55 2.14 -5.31
C GLU A 21 -14.32 2.66 -4.56
N LEU A 22 -13.41 1.77 -4.16
CA LEU A 22 -12.14 2.17 -3.53
C LEU A 22 -11.30 3.02 -4.49
N ARG A 23 -11.20 2.62 -5.78
CA ARG A 23 -10.47 3.39 -6.80
C ARG A 23 -11.04 4.79 -6.99
N LEU A 24 -12.36 4.89 -7.14
CA LEU A 24 -13.06 6.18 -7.29
C LEU A 24 -12.86 7.07 -6.06
N THR A 25 -12.93 6.48 -4.86
CA THR A 25 -12.69 7.19 -3.60
C THR A 25 -11.27 7.75 -3.53
N VAL A 26 -10.27 6.96 -3.93
CA VAL A 26 -8.86 7.39 -3.99
C VAL A 26 -8.67 8.50 -5.02
N MET A 27 -9.26 8.37 -6.20
CA MET A 27 -9.20 9.41 -7.24
C MET A 27 -9.90 10.69 -6.82
N ALA A 28 -10.98 10.61 -6.03
CA ALA A 28 -11.71 11.79 -5.59
C ALA A 28 -10.95 12.56 -4.49
N TYR A 29 -10.41 11.85 -3.49
CA TYR A 29 -9.95 12.45 -2.23
C TYR A 29 -8.46 12.21 -1.89
N GLY A 30 -7.70 11.53 -2.75
CA GLY A 30 -6.27 11.28 -2.52
C GLY A 30 -5.44 12.56 -2.56
N THR A 31 -4.60 12.78 -1.54
CA THR A 31 -3.66 13.92 -1.49
C THR A 31 -2.63 13.91 -2.62
N CYS A 32 -2.44 12.76 -3.29
CA CYS A 32 -1.61 12.67 -4.50
C CYS A 32 -2.21 13.40 -5.70
N ARG A 33 -3.52 13.66 -5.72
CA ARG A 33 -4.18 14.33 -6.83
C ARG A 33 -3.77 15.79 -6.89
N GLY A 34 -3.34 16.24 -8.07
CA GLY A 34 -2.95 17.64 -8.29
C GLY A 34 -1.64 18.02 -7.60
N THR A 35 -0.85 17.04 -7.17
CA THR A 35 0.51 17.28 -6.68
C THR A 35 1.35 17.98 -7.74
N THR A 36 2.22 18.88 -7.30
CA THR A 36 3.18 19.57 -8.18
C THR A 36 4.39 18.70 -8.54
N ASN A 37 4.59 17.57 -7.86
CA ASN A 37 5.68 16.64 -8.12
C ASN A 37 5.15 15.19 -8.17
N PRO A 38 4.63 14.70 -9.31
CA PRO A 38 4.13 13.33 -9.42
C PRO A 38 5.21 12.27 -9.18
N ASP A 39 6.47 12.56 -9.51
CA ASP A 39 7.58 11.62 -9.38
C ASP A 39 7.90 11.27 -7.92
N ALA A 40 7.50 12.12 -6.97
CA ALA A 40 7.63 11.80 -5.54
C ALA A 40 6.87 10.53 -5.14
N TRP A 41 5.85 10.10 -5.90
CA TRP A 41 5.11 8.86 -5.67
C TRP A 41 5.77 7.63 -6.31
N PHE A 42 6.83 7.84 -7.11
CA PHE A 42 7.63 6.82 -7.78
C PHE A 42 9.14 7.06 -7.54
N PRO A 43 9.60 7.15 -6.28
CA PRO A 43 11.02 7.28 -6.01
C PRO A 43 11.78 6.01 -6.40
N ASP A 44 13.09 6.13 -6.60
CA ASP A 44 13.95 4.98 -6.85
C ASP A 44 13.79 3.94 -5.74
N GLU A 45 13.41 2.73 -6.15
CA GLU A 45 13.21 1.64 -5.21
C GLU A 45 14.57 1.03 -4.87
N PRO A 46 14.94 0.95 -3.58
CA PRO A 46 16.15 0.25 -3.19
C PRO A 46 16.01 -1.23 -3.53
N ASP A 47 17.14 -1.88 -3.82
CA ASP A 47 17.17 -3.34 -3.84
C ASP A 47 16.74 -3.85 -2.47
N TRP A 48 15.64 -4.59 -2.46
CA TRP A 48 15.04 -5.11 -1.25
C TRP A 48 15.35 -6.59 -1.00
N GLU A 49 16.13 -7.21 -1.90
CA GLU A 49 16.75 -8.53 -1.72
C GLU A 49 18.18 -8.40 -1.19
N ASP A 50 18.84 -7.25 -1.40
CA ASP A 50 20.12 -6.93 -0.77
C ASP A 50 19.98 -6.77 0.76
N ASP A 51 20.78 -7.51 1.52
CA ASP A 51 20.81 -7.48 2.99
C ASP A 51 21.90 -6.56 3.56
N SER A 52 22.62 -5.83 2.71
CA SER A 52 23.60 -4.83 3.12
C SER A 52 22.99 -3.76 4.05
N GLN A 53 23.85 -3.17 4.88
CA GLN A 53 23.46 -2.08 5.76
C GLN A 53 22.94 -0.87 4.96
N GLU A 54 23.59 -0.55 3.84
CA GLU A 54 23.20 0.53 2.92
C GLU A 54 21.80 0.30 2.35
N ALA A 55 21.50 -0.90 1.84
CA ALA A 55 20.18 -1.24 1.36
C ALA A 55 19.12 -1.19 2.48
N THR A 56 19.50 -1.54 3.71
CA THR A 56 18.63 -1.43 4.88
C THR A 56 18.28 0.02 5.22
N GLU A 57 19.25 0.92 5.18
CA GLU A 57 19.06 2.35 5.39
C GLU A 57 18.22 2.98 4.28
N ALA A 58 18.52 2.67 3.02
CA ALA A 58 17.76 3.13 1.86
C ALA A 58 16.28 2.71 1.94
N ARG A 59 16.01 1.46 2.34
CA ARG A 59 14.64 0.99 2.65
C ARG A 59 14.01 1.75 3.80
N GLY A 60 14.78 2.11 4.82
CA GLY A 60 14.32 2.93 5.95
C GLY A 60 13.84 4.30 5.49
N THR A 61 14.69 5.01 4.74
CA THR A 61 14.39 6.32 4.15
C THR A 61 13.16 6.26 3.25
N HIS A 62 13.10 5.28 2.35
CA HIS A 62 11.95 5.14 1.45
C HIS A 62 10.64 4.84 2.19
N LYS A 63 10.65 4.05 3.28
CA LYS A 63 9.47 3.87 4.14
C LYS A 63 9.04 5.17 4.80
N GLN A 64 10.00 5.98 5.25
CA GLN A 64 9.71 7.29 5.83
C GLN A 64 9.08 8.21 4.79
N THR A 65 9.62 8.26 3.57
CA THR A 65 9.04 8.99 2.43
C THR A 65 7.59 8.57 2.18
N ALA A 66 7.31 7.26 2.14
CA ALA A 66 5.94 6.76 1.96
C ALA A 66 4.98 7.24 3.04
N ARG A 67 5.43 7.27 4.31
CA ARG A 67 4.63 7.77 5.44
C ARG A 67 4.40 9.27 5.36
N MET A 68 5.40 10.05 4.94
CA MET A 68 5.29 11.49 4.81
C MET A 68 4.34 11.89 3.68
N LEU A 69 4.49 11.32 2.48
CA LEU A 69 3.65 11.65 1.31
C LEU A 69 2.17 11.33 1.54
N CYS A 70 1.89 10.26 2.28
CA CYS A 70 0.54 9.85 2.62
C CYS A 70 0.10 10.38 4.00
N GLY A 71 0.91 11.21 4.66
CA GLY A 71 0.63 11.78 5.98
C GLY A 71 -0.62 12.64 5.93
N GLY A 72 -1.64 12.28 6.71
CA GLY A 72 -2.93 12.98 6.72
C GLY A 72 -3.84 12.73 5.51
N CYS A 73 -3.45 11.87 4.56
CA CYS A 73 -4.33 11.52 3.44
C CYS A 73 -5.59 10.80 3.95
N PRO A 74 -6.80 11.32 3.66
CA PRO A 74 -8.05 10.82 4.24
C PRO A 74 -8.42 9.43 3.72
N VAL A 75 -7.90 9.05 2.55
CA VAL A 75 -8.20 7.79 1.85
C VAL A 75 -7.02 6.80 1.87
N ARG A 76 -6.14 6.94 2.87
CA ARG A 76 -4.93 6.10 2.99
C ARG A 76 -5.25 4.61 3.07
N ALA A 77 -6.28 4.24 3.81
CA ALA A 77 -6.66 2.83 4.00
C ALA A 77 -7.29 2.25 2.73
N GLU A 78 -8.18 3.01 2.09
CA GLU A 78 -8.83 2.69 0.83
C GLU A 78 -7.79 2.49 -0.28
N CYS A 79 -6.80 3.38 -0.34
CA CYS A 79 -5.68 3.29 -1.28
C CYS A 79 -4.86 2.02 -1.07
N LEU A 80 -4.61 1.63 0.18
CA LEU A 80 -3.88 0.41 0.49
C LEU A 80 -4.68 -0.83 0.06
N GLU A 81 -5.97 -0.93 0.40
CA GLU A 81 -6.79 -2.08 0.03
C GLU A 81 -6.98 -2.20 -1.49
N ALA A 82 -7.21 -1.08 -2.19
CA ALA A 82 -7.26 -1.06 -3.65
C ALA A 82 -5.94 -1.56 -4.26
N ALA A 83 -4.79 -1.09 -3.76
CA ALA A 83 -3.48 -1.52 -4.24
C ALA A 83 -3.27 -3.02 -4.05
N LEU A 84 -3.54 -3.53 -2.83
CA LEU A 84 -3.34 -4.96 -2.53
C LEU A 84 -4.23 -5.86 -3.38
N ALA A 85 -5.45 -5.41 -3.72
CA ALA A 85 -6.38 -6.13 -4.57
C ALA A 85 -5.97 -6.11 -6.05
N GLU A 86 -5.64 -4.94 -6.61
CA GLU A 86 -5.18 -4.80 -8.00
C GLU A 86 -3.91 -5.61 -8.26
N GLU A 87 -2.99 -5.60 -7.30
CA GLU A 87 -1.70 -6.25 -7.43
C GLU A 87 -1.78 -7.77 -7.32
N GLN A 88 -2.92 -8.36 -6.92
CA GLN A 88 -3.04 -9.81 -6.70
C GLN A 88 -2.64 -10.63 -7.92
N LEU A 89 -3.01 -10.17 -9.11
CA LEU A 89 -2.79 -10.86 -10.38
C LEU A 89 -1.55 -10.33 -11.13
N LEU A 90 -0.86 -9.32 -10.59
CA LEU A 90 0.28 -8.71 -11.25
C LEU A 90 1.59 -9.46 -10.92
N PRO A 91 2.51 -9.57 -11.90
CA PRO A 91 3.86 -10.03 -11.63
C PRO A 91 4.56 -9.04 -10.70
N ARG A 92 5.53 -9.52 -9.93
CA ARG A 92 6.32 -8.70 -8.99
C ARG A 92 6.93 -7.46 -9.63
N SER A 93 7.43 -7.58 -10.86
CA SER A 93 8.04 -6.47 -11.62
C SER A 93 7.07 -5.35 -11.97
N ALA A 94 5.76 -5.61 -11.99
CA ALA A 94 4.74 -4.60 -12.24
C ALA A 94 4.27 -3.88 -10.96
N ILE A 95 4.85 -4.19 -9.81
CA ILE A 95 4.47 -3.61 -8.52
C ILE A 95 5.55 -2.63 -8.10
N HIS A 96 5.22 -1.35 -8.18
CA HIS A 96 6.15 -0.26 -7.92
C HIS A 96 5.44 0.92 -7.22
N GLY A 97 6.24 1.89 -6.78
CA GLY A 97 5.78 3.17 -6.25
C GLY A 97 5.12 3.10 -4.87
N ILE A 98 4.67 4.26 -4.40
CA ILE A 98 4.09 4.47 -3.08
C ILE A 98 2.56 4.51 -3.17
N ARG A 99 1.89 3.60 -2.46
CA ARG A 99 0.43 3.54 -2.32
C ARG A 99 0.04 3.23 -0.89
N GLY A 100 -0.97 3.92 -0.36
CA GLY A 100 -1.49 3.67 0.98
C GLY A 100 -0.43 3.77 2.10
N ALA A 101 0.51 4.71 1.98
CA ALA A 101 1.67 4.89 2.86
C ALA A 101 2.63 3.68 2.94
N ARG A 102 2.68 2.86 1.89
CA ARG A 102 3.53 1.67 1.80
C ARG A 102 4.30 1.65 0.49
N SER A 103 5.54 1.20 0.55
CA SER A 103 6.30 0.86 -0.65
C SER A 103 5.83 -0.45 -1.29
N ALA A 104 6.26 -0.72 -2.52
CA ALA A 104 5.96 -1.94 -3.24
C ALA A 104 6.29 -3.22 -2.45
N TRP A 105 7.49 -3.32 -1.88
CA TRP A 105 7.90 -4.51 -1.12
C TRP A 105 7.13 -4.67 0.20
N GLU A 106 6.68 -3.58 0.84
CA GLU A 106 5.81 -3.66 2.01
C GLU A 106 4.45 -4.24 1.64
N ARG A 107 3.87 -3.80 0.51
CA ARG A 107 2.61 -4.34 0.00
C ARG A 107 2.73 -5.81 -0.39
N LEU A 108 3.83 -6.19 -1.05
CA LEU A 108 4.14 -7.59 -1.34
C LEU A 108 4.23 -8.46 -0.08
N LYS A 109 4.93 -7.99 0.96
CA LYS A 109 5.02 -8.70 2.25
C LYS A 109 3.65 -8.84 2.90
N LEU A 110 2.83 -7.79 2.86
CA LEU A 110 1.48 -7.80 3.41
C LEU A 110 0.55 -8.79 2.67
N ARG A 111 0.60 -8.81 1.33
CA ARG A 111 -0.13 -9.80 0.51
C ARG A 111 0.24 -11.22 0.87
N ARG A 112 1.55 -11.53 0.93
CA ARG A 112 2.05 -12.86 1.32
C ARG A 112 1.58 -13.26 2.72
N SER A 113 1.59 -12.30 3.67
CA SER A 113 1.09 -12.53 5.03
C SER A 113 -0.42 -12.86 5.06
N ARG A 114 -1.24 -12.12 4.30
CA ARG A 114 -2.69 -12.39 4.18
C ARG A 114 -2.97 -13.76 3.57
N GLN A 115 -2.27 -14.12 2.50
CA GLN A 115 -2.40 -15.44 1.86
C GLN A 115 -2.05 -16.57 2.83
N ARG A 116 -0.92 -16.48 3.53
CA ARG A 116 -0.52 -17.48 4.53
C ARG A 116 -1.54 -17.61 5.66
N SER A 117 -2.09 -16.49 6.12
CA SER A 117 -3.11 -16.47 7.17
C SER A 117 -4.41 -17.13 6.71
N ALA A 118 -4.86 -16.86 5.48
CA ALA A 118 -6.02 -17.49 4.88
C ALA A 118 -5.85 -19.01 4.74
N THR A 119 -4.70 -19.47 4.23
CA THR A 119 -4.39 -20.92 4.14
C THR A 119 -4.35 -21.60 5.50
N ARG A 120 -3.85 -20.92 6.54
CA ARG A 120 -3.84 -21.48 7.90
C ARG A 120 -5.25 -21.60 8.46
N GLN A 121 -6.13 -20.62 8.20
CA GLN A 121 -7.52 -20.65 8.64
C GLN A 121 -8.30 -21.78 7.95
N THR A 122 -8.14 -21.95 6.64
CA THR A 122 -8.80 -23.05 5.91
C THR A 122 -8.35 -24.42 6.41
N ARG A 123 -7.05 -24.62 6.67
CA ARG A 123 -6.52 -25.87 7.25
C ARG A 123 -7.00 -26.16 8.67
N LYS A 124 -7.37 -25.14 9.44
CA LYS A 124 -7.90 -25.32 10.81
C LYS A 124 -9.41 -25.63 10.81
N ALA A 125 -10.12 -25.20 9.76
CA ALA A 125 -11.56 -25.38 9.61
C ALA A 125 -11.95 -26.70 8.90
N ALA A 126 -10.98 -27.36 8.26
CA ALA A 126 -11.10 -28.70 7.69
C ALA A 126 -10.69 -29.76 8.72
#